data_AF-A0A3B5LUW6-F1
#
_entry.id   AF-A0A3B5LUW6-F1
#
_cell.length_a   1.000
_cell.length_b   1.000
_cell.length_c   1.000
_cell.angle_alpha   90.00
_cell.angle_beta   90.00
_cell.angle_gamma   90.00
#
_symmetry.space_group_name_H-M   'P 1'
#
loop_
_entity.id
_entity.type
_entity.pdbx_description
1 polymer ?
#
loop_
_entity_poly.entity_id
_entity_poly.type
_entity_poly.pdbx_seq_one_letter_code
_entity_poly.pdbx_strand_id
1 'polypeptide(L)'
;VFKFHVIPQTVILDNSCFSTFEQCQEWLKRLNSVVRPPSRLEDLFSFAFHAWCMEVYAGEKEQHGELCRPGEHVTSWFKNEVERMGFDTQNAWRISDINSKLCPSYPQQLLVPAWITDKELENVAAFRSWKRFPAVVYRHQSTGAVIARCGQPEVSWWGWRNADDEHLVQSIAKACAVDSSGRKHLTNGGYTNGSDLPDTDFESSMTNSSEVETLAIQPHKLLILDARSYAAAVANRAKGGGCECPEYYPNCEVVFMGMANIHSIRKSFQSLRFLCTQMPDPANWLSALESTKWLQHLSLLLKAALLVVNAVDRDHRPVLVHCSDGWDRTPQIVALSKLLLDPYYRTIEVPLKLHLKC
;
A
#
# COMPACT_ATOMS: atom_id res chain seq x y z
N VAL A 1 -16.64 -36.76 -32.42
CA VAL A 1 -16.65 -35.49 -31.67
C VAL A 1 -15.26 -35.30 -31.07
N PHE A 2 -14.58 -34.23 -31.46
CA PHE A 2 -13.27 -33.88 -30.93
C PHE A 2 -13.42 -32.71 -29.96
N LYS A 3 -12.53 -32.59 -28.97
CA LYS A 3 -12.60 -31.57 -27.92
C LYS A 3 -11.20 -31.07 -27.60
N PHE A 4 -11.10 -29.80 -27.22
CA PHE A 4 -10.00 -29.29 -26.40
C PHE A 4 -10.59 -28.55 -25.20
N HIS A 5 -9.79 -28.42 -24.14
CA HIS A 5 -10.18 -27.73 -22.92
C HIS A 5 -9.40 -26.41 -22.82
N VAL A 6 -10.11 -25.29 -22.73
CA VAL A 6 -9.46 -24.01 -22.40
C VAL A 6 -9.45 -23.87 -20.88
N ILE A 7 -8.26 -23.69 -20.32
CA ILE A 7 -8.05 -23.37 -18.91
C ILE A 7 -7.71 -21.87 -18.85
N PRO A 8 -8.70 -20.94 -18.86
CA PRO A 8 -8.44 -19.50 -18.75
C PRO A 8 -7.87 -19.15 -17.37
N GLN A 9 -7.52 -17.89 -17.10
CA GLN A 9 -7.11 -17.48 -15.75
C GLN A 9 -8.31 -17.29 -14.79
N THR A 10 -9.53 -17.12 -15.33
CA THR A 10 -10.79 -17.07 -14.57
C THR A 10 -11.21 -18.45 -14.06
N VAL A 11 -12.21 -18.50 -13.18
CA VAL A 11 -12.69 -19.76 -12.56
C VAL A 11 -13.41 -20.68 -13.57
N ILE A 12 -13.96 -20.11 -14.64
CA ILE A 12 -14.69 -20.81 -15.71
C ILE A 12 -13.77 -21.82 -16.43
N LEU A 13 -14.35 -22.89 -16.96
CA LEU A 13 -13.74 -23.78 -17.97
C LEU A 13 -14.60 -23.76 -19.22
N ASP A 14 -13.97 -23.71 -20.39
CA ASP A 14 -14.65 -23.78 -21.69
C ASP A 14 -14.29 -25.09 -22.40
N ASN A 15 -15.31 -25.75 -22.95
CA ASN A 15 -15.33 -27.12 -23.45
C ASN A 15 -15.88 -27.16 -24.89
N SER A 16 -15.19 -26.49 -25.81
CA SER A 16 -15.55 -26.48 -27.24
C SER A 16 -15.52 -27.89 -27.86
N CYS A 17 -16.55 -28.20 -28.64
CA CYS A 17 -16.73 -29.49 -29.32
C CYS A 17 -16.74 -29.31 -30.84
N PHE A 18 -15.98 -30.13 -31.56
CA PHE A 18 -15.80 -30.05 -33.01
C PHE A 18 -16.31 -31.32 -33.70
N SER A 19 -16.87 -31.15 -34.90
CA SER A 19 -17.39 -32.25 -35.72
C SER A 19 -16.26 -33.09 -36.33
N THR A 20 -15.18 -32.44 -36.78
CA THR A 20 -14.00 -33.10 -37.38
C THR A 20 -12.71 -32.87 -36.59
N PHE A 21 -11.69 -33.67 -36.88
CA PHE A 21 -10.38 -33.61 -36.22
C PHE A 21 -9.57 -32.38 -36.69
N GLU A 22 -9.65 -32.09 -37.97
CA GLU A 22 -8.93 -31.02 -38.67
C GLU A 22 -9.39 -29.65 -38.15
N GLN A 23 -10.69 -29.47 -37.94
CA GLN A 23 -11.24 -28.28 -37.28
C GLN A 23 -10.70 -28.13 -35.85
N CYS A 24 -10.66 -29.22 -35.08
CA CYS A 24 -10.14 -29.21 -33.71
C CYS A 24 -8.64 -28.88 -33.67
N GLN A 25 -7.84 -29.41 -34.61
CA GLN A 25 -6.41 -29.10 -34.73
C GLN A 25 -6.16 -27.65 -35.17
N GLU A 26 -6.89 -27.13 -36.15
CA GLU A 26 -6.72 -25.76 -36.64
C GLU A 26 -7.14 -24.73 -35.58
N TRP A 27 -8.23 -24.96 -34.85
CA TRP A 27 -8.58 -24.10 -33.70
C TRP A 27 -7.58 -24.20 -32.55
N LEU A 28 -7.10 -25.40 -32.23
CA LEU A 28 -6.03 -25.58 -31.24
C LEU A 28 -4.75 -24.84 -31.65
N LYS A 29 -4.39 -24.86 -32.94
CA LYS A 29 -3.23 -24.15 -33.50
C LYS A 29 -3.42 -22.62 -33.43
N ARG A 30 -4.60 -22.10 -33.81
CA ARG A 30 -4.94 -20.67 -33.71
C ARG A 30 -4.89 -20.17 -32.28
N LEU A 31 -5.54 -20.87 -31.35
CA LEU A 31 -5.49 -20.53 -29.93
C LEU A 31 -4.04 -20.57 -29.42
N ASN A 32 -3.27 -21.62 -29.72
CA ASN A 32 -1.86 -21.70 -29.35
C ASN A 32 -0.96 -20.64 -30.00
N SER A 33 -1.37 -19.97 -31.10
CA SER A 33 -0.66 -18.79 -31.61
C SER A 33 -1.03 -17.50 -30.88
N VAL A 34 -2.29 -17.35 -30.45
CA VAL A 34 -2.81 -16.11 -29.83
C VAL A 34 -2.59 -16.06 -28.32
N VAL A 35 -2.60 -17.19 -27.61
CA VAL A 35 -2.39 -17.25 -26.14
C VAL A 35 -0.91 -17.35 -25.73
N ARG A 36 0.02 -17.37 -26.68
CA ARG A 36 1.46 -17.30 -26.38
C ARG A 36 1.79 -15.93 -25.78
N PRO A 37 2.66 -15.86 -24.76
CA PRO A 37 3.25 -14.59 -24.34
C PRO A 37 3.90 -13.92 -25.57
N PRO A 38 3.55 -12.66 -25.88
CA PRO A 38 4.13 -11.96 -27.02
C PRO A 38 5.64 -11.78 -26.85
N SER A 39 6.36 -11.80 -27.98
CA SER A 39 7.82 -11.63 -28.05
C SER A 39 8.29 -10.22 -27.70
N ARG A 40 7.43 -9.22 -27.91
CA ARG A 40 7.72 -7.79 -27.76
C ARG A 40 6.50 -7.10 -27.15
N LEU A 41 6.66 -5.89 -26.61
CA LEU A 41 5.54 -5.20 -25.96
C LEU A 41 4.49 -4.75 -26.98
N GLU A 42 4.93 -4.26 -28.14
CA GLU A 42 4.09 -3.83 -29.25
C GLU A 42 3.22 -4.95 -29.86
N ASP A 43 3.56 -6.22 -29.61
CA ASP A 43 2.76 -7.39 -30.02
C ASP A 43 1.54 -7.64 -29.09
N LEU A 44 1.39 -6.88 -27.99
CA LEU A 44 0.21 -6.94 -27.12
C LEU A 44 -1.01 -6.26 -27.77
N PHE A 45 -2.19 -6.91 -27.65
CA PHE A 45 -3.47 -6.40 -28.16
C PHE A 45 -3.79 -4.95 -27.74
N SER A 46 -3.30 -4.49 -26.58
CA SER A 46 -3.45 -3.11 -26.11
C SER A 46 -2.90 -2.05 -27.10
N PHE A 47 -1.82 -2.35 -27.83
CA PHE A 47 -1.27 -1.41 -28.82
C PHE A 47 -2.11 -1.38 -30.10
N ALA A 48 -2.54 -2.55 -30.59
CA ALA A 48 -3.46 -2.64 -31.72
C ALA A 48 -4.82 -1.97 -31.42
N PHE A 49 -5.36 -2.16 -30.23
CA PHE A 49 -6.58 -1.51 -29.77
C PHE A 49 -6.41 0.00 -29.61
N HIS A 50 -5.28 0.47 -29.07
CA HIS A 50 -4.98 1.90 -29.00
C HIS A 50 -4.88 2.54 -30.40
N ALA A 51 -4.20 1.88 -31.35
CA ALA A 51 -4.12 2.35 -32.74
C ALA A 51 -5.52 2.45 -33.38
N TRP A 52 -6.35 1.40 -33.25
CA TRP A 52 -7.73 1.41 -33.73
C TRP A 52 -8.57 2.53 -33.12
N CYS A 53 -8.48 2.76 -31.80
CA CYS A 53 -9.14 3.89 -31.16
C CYS A 53 -8.64 5.24 -31.70
N MET A 54 -7.33 5.40 -31.94
CA MET A 54 -6.77 6.62 -32.49
C MET A 54 -7.19 6.88 -33.95
N GLU A 55 -7.45 5.82 -34.73
CA GLU A 55 -7.98 5.92 -36.09
C GLU A 55 -9.48 6.25 -36.10
N VAL A 56 -10.29 5.55 -35.29
CA VAL A 56 -11.76 5.73 -35.23
C VAL A 56 -12.14 7.09 -34.65
N TYR A 57 -11.51 7.52 -33.55
CA TYR A 57 -11.79 8.80 -32.91
C TYR A 57 -10.98 9.97 -33.50
N ALA A 58 -10.31 9.78 -34.66
CA ALA A 58 -9.56 10.85 -35.33
C ALA A 58 -10.43 12.06 -35.75
N GLY A 59 -11.73 11.85 -35.98
CA GLY A 59 -12.69 12.90 -36.32
C GLY A 59 -13.39 13.56 -35.12
N GLU A 60 -13.45 12.88 -33.97
CA GLU A 60 -14.19 13.33 -32.79
C GLU A 60 -13.24 14.00 -31.78
N LYS A 61 -13.18 15.33 -31.83
CA LYS A 61 -12.59 16.10 -30.73
C LYS A 61 -13.42 15.92 -29.46
N GLU A 62 -12.72 15.79 -28.33
CA GLU A 62 -13.26 15.89 -26.96
C GLU A 62 -14.24 14.78 -26.53
N GLN A 63 -13.69 13.62 -26.15
CA GLN A 63 -14.12 12.92 -24.91
C GLN A 63 -13.22 11.75 -24.46
N HIS A 64 -12.47 11.10 -25.37
CA HIS A 64 -11.68 9.90 -25.02
C HIS A 64 -10.16 10.05 -25.25
N GLY A 65 -9.70 11.11 -25.93
CA GLY A 65 -8.27 11.35 -26.17
C GLY A 65 -7.43 11.58 -24.90
N GLU A 66 -8.05 12.02 -23.80
CA GLU A 66 -7.37 12.22 -22.52
C GLU A 66 -6.98 10.92 -21.81
N LEU A 67 -7.73 9.83 -22.02
CA LEU A 67 -7.42 8.51 -21.47
C LEU A 67 -6.14 7.90 -22.10
N CYS A 68 -5.77 8.37 -23.29
CA CYS A 68 -4.67 7.84 -24.10
C CYS A 68 -3.39 8.70 -24.06
N ARG A 69 -3.37 9.79 -23.29
CA ARG A 69 -2.19 10.65 -23.13
C ARG A 69 -1.91 10.88 -21.64
N PRO A 70 -0.64 10.84 -21.18
CA PRO A 70 -0.31 11.30 -19.85
C PRO A 70 -0.41 12.84 -19.81
N GLY A 71 -1.63 13.34 -19.58
CA GLY A 71 -1.90 14.77 -19.42
C GLY A 71 -1.38 15.31 -18.08
N GLU A 72 -1.58 16.60 -17.85
CA GLU A 72 -1.21 17.25 -16.57
C GLU A 72 -1.89 16.58 -15.37
N HIS A 73 -3.07 15.96 -15.57
CA HIS A 73 -3.77 15.16 -14.57
C HIS A 73 -3.00 13.91 -14.10
N VAL A 74 -1.94 13.48 -14.79
CA VAL A 74 -1.06 12.37 -14.37
C VAL A 74 0.19 12.88 -13.64
N THR A 75 0.78 13.97 -14.14
CA THR A 75 2.03 14.56 -13.60
C THR A 75 1.76 15.37 -12.32
N SER A 76 0.69 16.17 -12.29
CA SER A 76 0.28 16.91 -11.08
C SER A 76 -0.29 16.00 -9.99
N TRP A 77 -0.85 14.83 -10.35
CA TRP A 77 -1.61 13.96 -9.44
C TRP A 77 -0.93 13.72 -8.09
N PHE A 78 0.38 13.51 -8.07
CA PHE A 78 1.10 13.24 -6.83
C PHE A 78 1.08 14.44 -5.88
N LYS A 79 1.25 15.66 -6.40
CA LYS A 79 1.13 16.90 -5.62
C LYS A 79 -0.31 17.12 -5.16
N ASN A 80 -1.28 16.97 -6.06
CA ASN A 80 -2.70 17.17 -5.76
C ASN A 80 -3.21 16.16 -4.70
N GLU A 81 -2.72 14.92 -4.71
CA GLU A 81 -3.06 13.89 -3.71
C GLU A 81 -2.36 14.14 -2.36
N VAL A 82 -1.13 14.67 -2.35
CA VAL A 82 -0.45 15.12 -1.13
C VAL A 82 -1.16 16.32 -0.51
N GLU A 83 -1.60 17.29 -1.33
CA GLU A 83 -2.42 18.43 -0.90
C GLU A 83 -3.78 17.96 -0.36
N ARG A 84 -4.49 17.07 -1.07
CA ARG A 84 -5.76 16.49 -0.62
C ARG A 84 -5.63 15.77 0.73
N MET A 85 -4.55 15.02 0.95
CA MET A 85 -4.29 14.37 2.25
C MET A 85 -3.84 15.36 3.35
N GLY A 86 -3.60 16.62 3.01
CA GLY A 86 -3.34 17.72 3.95
C GLY A 86 -2.00 17.59 4.67
N PHE A 87 -0.97 17.12 3.98
CA PHE A 87 0.40 17.11 4.52
C PHE A 87 0.97 18.53 4.61
N ASP A 88 1.60 18.87 5.74
CA ASP A 88 2.47 20.05 5.83
C ASP A 88 3.77 19.80 5.06
N THR A 89 3.83 20.30 3.81
CA THR A 89 4.98 20.25 2.91
C THR A 89 5.96 21.42 3.09
N GLN A 90 5.75 22.28 4.09
CA GLN A 90 6.63 23.41 4.43
C GLN A 90 7.55 23.08 5.61
N ASN A 91 7.05 22.37 6.64
CA ASN A 91 7.78 22.12 7.88
C ASN A 91 7.98 20.63 8.20
N ALA A 92 6.99 19.77 7.96
CA ALA A 92 7.00 18.38 8.43
C ALA A 92 7.47 17.36 7.37
N TRP A 93 7.06 17.56 6.12
CA TRP A 93 7.30 16.64 5.00
C TRP A 93 7.92 17.35 3.82
N ARG A 94 8.60 16.60 2.95
CA ARG A 94 9.00 17.06 1.61
C ARG A 94 8.68 16.00 0.57
N ILE A 95 8.45 16.46 -0.66
CA ILE A 95 8.52 15.62 -1.85
C ILE A 95 9.99 15.49 -2.24
N SER A 96 10.46 14.26 -2.42
CA SER A 96 11.78 13.96 -2.99
C SER A 96 11.61 13.45 -4.42
N ASP A 97 12.35 14.08 -5.34
CA ASP A 97 12.50 13.69 -6.74
C ASP A 97 13.73 12.79 -6.97
N ILE A 98 14.35 12.27 -5.90
CA ILE A 98 15.55 11.40 -5.95
C ILE A 98 15.36 10.18 -6.84
N ASN A 99 14.12 9.67 -6.97
CA ASN A 99 13.84 8.43 -7.66
C ASN A 99 13.73 8.57 -9.19
N SER A 100 14.67 9.31 -9.79
CA SER A 100 14.93 9.27 -11.23
C SER A 100 15.31 7.86 -11.70
N LYS A 101 16.18 7.17 -10.95
CA LYS A 101 16.64 5.77 -11.20
C LYS A 101 16.99 4.95 -9.94
N LEU A 102 16.74 5.46 -8.72
CA LEU A 102 17.25 4.85 -7.49
C LEU A 102 16.61 3.48 -7.20
N CYS A 103 15.28 3.40 -7.24
CA CYS A 103 14.46 2.20 -7.11
C CYS A 103 13.52 2.09 -8.33
N PRO A 104 13.82 1.23 -9.32
CA PRO A 104 13.02 1.08 -10.54
C PRO A 104 11.57 0.59 -10.36
N SER A 105 11.18 0.22 -9.13
CA SER A 105 9.83 -0.28 -8.79
C SER A 105 9.09 0.61 -7.80
N TYR A 106 9.51 1.88 -7.68
CA TYR A 106 8.86 2.97 -6.96
C TYR A 106 8.50 4.11 -7.94
N PRO A 107 7.50 4.97 -7.62
CA PRO A 107 7.23 6.17 -8.41
C PRO A 107 8.39 7.17 -8.37
N GLN A 108 8.45 8.08 -9.36
CA GLN A 108 9.51 9.10 -9.47
C GLN A 108 9.55 10.05 -8.27
N GLN A 109 8.37 10.40 -7.73
CA GLN A 109 8.21 11.28 -6.58
C GLN A 109 7.83 10.47 -5.33
N LEU A 110 8.47 10.75 -4.20
CA LEU A 110 8.28 10.04 -2.94
C LEU A 110 8.14 11.04 -1.79
N LEU A 111 7.31 10.72 -0.79
CA LEU A 111 7.06 11.61 0.35
C LEU A 111 7.83 11.11 1.59
N VAL A 112 8.63 12.00 2.18
CA VAL A 112 9.54 11.72 3.30
C VAL A 112 9.56 12.91 4.29
N PRO A 113 10.04 12.74 5.54
CA PRO A 113 10.19 13.85 6.49
C PRO A 113 11.09 14.97 5.94
N ALA A 114 10.74 16.23 6.21
CA ALA A 114 11.36 17.40 5.57
C ALA A 114 12.89 17.50 5.77
N TRP A 115 13.39 17.06 6.94
CA TRP A 115 14.80 17.13 7.30
C TRP A 115 15.64 15.91 6.87
N ILE A 116 15.03 14.82 6.38
CA ILE A 116 15.79 13.68 5.85
C ILE A 116 16.37 14.08 4.50
N THR A 117 17.68 14.01 4.35
CA THR A 117 18.41 14.36 3.11
C THR A 117 18.27 13.27 2.05
N ASP A 118 18.44 13.62 0.77
CA ASP A 118 18.49 12.62 -0.31
C ASP A 118 19.72 11.70 -0.18
N LYS A 119 20.80 12.15 0.47
CA LYS A 119 21.99 11.33 0.74
C LYS A 119 21.72 10.22 1.76
N GLU A 120 20.93 10.48 2.81
CA GLU A 120 20.40 9.44 3.69
C GLU A 120 19.52 8.45 2.90
N LEU A 121 18.62 8.95 2.03
CA LEU A 121 17.76 8.06 1.23
C LEU A 121 18.54 7.11 0.31
N GLU A 122 19.68 7.52 -0.26
CA GLU A 122 20.58 6.59 -0.99
C GLU A 122 21.12 5.47 -0.10
N ASN A 123 21.55 5.82 1.12
CA ASN A 123 22.14 4.88 2.08
C ASN A 123 21.07 3.92 2.61
N VAL A 124 19.85 4.40 2.87
CA VAL A 124 18.71 3.55 3.25
C VAL A 124 18.27 2.66 2.09
N ALA A 125 18.24 3.19 0.86
CA ALA A 125 17.97 2.40 -0.34
C ALA A 125 18.99 1.27 -0.51
N ALA A 126 20.27 1.46 -0.13
CA ALA A 126 21.27 0.40 -0.14
C ALA A 126 21.04 -0.69 0.94
N PHE A 127 20.28 -0.41 2.00
CA PHE A 127 19.96 -1.35 3.09
C PHE A 127 18.54 -1.96 3.01
N ARG A 128 17.67 -1.43 2.15
CA ARG A 128 16.28 -1.89 2.00
C ARG A 128 16.10 -2.71 0.74
N SER A 129 15.49 -3.88 0.86
CA SER A 129 15.42 -4.85 -0.23
C SER A 129 14.73 -4.29 -1.48
N TRP A 130 15.29 -4.59 -2.66
CA TRP A 130 14.95 -3.96 -3.95
C TRP A 130 15.05 -2.42 -3.98
N LYS A 131 15.83 -1.82 -3.07
CA LYS A 131 15.98 -0.37 -2.86
C LYS A 131 14.71 0.33 -2.40
N ARG A 132 13.77 -0.41 -1.81
CA ARG A 132 12.44 0.09 -1.40
C ARG A 132 12.46 0.62 0.02
N PHE A 133 13.03 1.81 0.18
CA PHE A 133 13.10 2.52 1.47
C PHE A 133 11.72 2.95 2.00
N PRO A 134 11.58 3.21 3.32
CA PRO A 134 10.37 3.77 3.92
C PRO A 134 9.90 5.06 3.22
N ALA A 135 8.75 4.99 2.55
CA ALA A 135 8.11 6.13 1.90
C ALA A 135 6.64 6.25 2.35
N VAL A 136 6.16 7.47 2.59
CA VAL A 136 4.79 7.71 3.03
C VAL A 136 3.82 7.72 1.84
N VAL A 137 2.67 7.05 2.02
CA VAL A 137 1.68 6.82 0.96
C VAL A 137 0.24 7.11 1.39
N TYR A 138 0.01 7.47 2.65
CA TYR A 138 -1.28 7.97 3.14
C TYR A 138 -1.10 8.82 4.42
N ARG A 139 -1.97 9.80 4.64
CA ARG A 139 -2.15 10.54 5.90
C ARG A 139 -3.63 10.66 6.21
N HIS A 140 -3.97 10.38 7.46
CA HIS A 140 -5.33 10.49 7.96
C HIS A 140 -5.65 11.95 8.32
N GLN A 141 -6.72 12.50 7.71
CA GLN A 141 -6.99 13.93 7.78
C GLN A 141 -7.38 14.44 9.18
N SER A 142 -7.93 13.61 10.07
CA SER A 142 -8.30 14.02 11.43
C SER A 142 -7.16 13.83 12.44
N THR A 143 -6.49 12.66 12.42
CA THR A 143 -5.48 12.29 13.44
C THR A 143 -4.05 12.69 13.06
N GLY A 144 -3.77 13.03 11.80
CA GLY A 144 -2.42 13.32 11.31
C GLY A 144 -1.49 12.10 11.17
N ALA A 145 -1.94 10.91 11.62
CA ALA A 145 -1.19 9.66 11.51
C ALA A 145 -1.04 9.21 10.05
N VAL A 146 0.09 8.57 9.73
CA VAL A 146 0.45 8.19 8.36
C VAL A 146 0.58 6.68 8.17
N ILE A 147 0.40 6.23 6.92
CA ILE A 147 0.83 4.90 6.47
C ILE A 147 2.02 5.08 5.54
N ALA A 148 3.14 4.47 5.93
CA ALA A 148 4.35 4.31 5.15
C ALA A 148 4.52 2.87 4.68
N ARG A 149 5.40 2.65 3.70
CA ARG A 149 5.72 1.31 3.17
C ARG A 149 7.19 1.16 2.80
N CYS A 150 7.68 -0.08 2.81
CA CYS A 150 9.03 -0.45 2.38
C CYS A 150 9.13 -1.94 1.96
N GLY A 151 10.32 -2.32 1.49
CA GLY A 151 10.82 -3.69 1.59
C GLY A 151 11.47 -3.96 2.95
N GLN A 152 11.77 -5.23 3.24
CA GLN A 152 12.53 -5.62 4.43
C GLN A 152 13.90 -4.93 4.53
N PRO A 153 14.43 -4.72 5.74
CA PRO A 153 15.84 -4.36 5.93
C PRO A 153 16.76 -5.56 5.65
N GLU A 154 17.92 -5.33 5.06
CA GLU A 154 18.92 -6.36 4.70
C GLU A 154 19.93 -6.60 5.83
N VAL A 155 19.37 -6.88 7.02
CA VAL A 155 20.10 -7.18 8.27
C VAL A 155 21.05 -8.37 8.11
N SER A 156 20.68 -9.35 7.28
CA SER A 156 21.42 -10.60 7.06
C SER A 156 21.65 -11.39 8.36
N TRP A 157 22.33 -12.54 8.24
CA TRP A 157 22.69 -13.34 9.43
C TRP A 157 23.65 -12.58 10.35
N TRP A 158 24.57 -11.81 9.78
CA TRP A 158 25.55 -10.96 10.48
C TRP A 158 24.96 -9.91 11.43
N GLY A 159 23.70 -9.47 11.24
CA GLY A 159 23.11 -8.43 12.09
C GLY A 159 23.50 -7.01 11.69
N TRP A 160 23.64 -6.76 10.38
CA TRP A 160 23.88 -5.42 9.84
C TRP A 160 22.81 -4.42 10.26
N ARG A 161 23.26 -3.18 10.45
CA ARG A 161 22.46 -2.02 10.83
C ARG A 161 22.72 -0.87 9.88
N ASN A 162 21.80 0.09 9.84
CA ASN A 162 21.93 1.30 9.05
C ASN A 162 21.36 2.46 9.87
N ALA A 163 22.22 3.38 10.31
CA ALA A 163 21.82 4.50 11.16
C ALA A 163 20.85 5.47 10.45
N ASP A 164 20.93 5.59 9.12
CA ASP A 164 20.05 6.44 8.33
C ASP A 164 18.64 5.82 8.22
N ASP A 165 18.52 4.48 8.24
CA ASP A 165 17.22 3.78 8.25
C ASP A 165 16.57 3.87 9.64
N GLU A 166 17.38 3.65 10.69
CA GLU A 166 16.98 3.88 12.08
C GLU A 166 16.53 5.35 12.29
N HIS A 167 17.20 6.33 11.67
CA HIS A 167 16.83 7.74 11.70
C HIS A 167 15.59 8.08 10.87
N LEU A 168 15.45 7.54 9.66
CA LEU A 168 14.30 7.75 8.78
C LEU A 168 13.01 7.19 9.41
N VAL A 169 13.05 5.95 9.92
CA VAL A 169 11.87 5.32 10.54
C VAL A 169 11.42 6.11 11.78
N GLN A 170 12.35 6.57 12.62
CA GLN A 170 12.03 7.46 13.75
C GLN A 170 11.52 8.83 13.28
N SER A 171 12.07 9.38 12.20
CA SER A 171 11.67 10.67 11.65
C SER A 171 10.25 10.67 11.07
N ILE A 172 9.74 9.54 10.57
CA ILE A 172 8.33 9.42 10.15
C ILE A 172 7.38 9.69 11.32
N ALA A 173 7.67 9.14 12.51
CA ALA A 173 6.85 9.40 13.71
C ALA A 173 6.97 10.85 14.20
N LYS A 174 8.19 11.40 14.21
CA LYS A 174 8.45 12.81 14.55
C LYS A 174 7.72 13.77 13.60
N ALA A 175 7.69 13.49 12.29
CA ALA A 175 6.98 14.31 11.31
C ALA A 175 5.47 14.34 11.53
N CYS A 176 4.85 13.22 11.95
CA CYS A 176 3.44 13.19 12.34
C CYS A 176 3.14 14.13 13.52
N ALA A 177 4.02 14.19 14.52
CA ALA A 177 3.87 15.08 15.67
C ALA A 177 4.03 16.57 15.29
N VAL A 178 4.97 16.91 14.39
CA VAL A 178 5.15 18.27 13.87
C VAL A 178 3.93 18.73 13.06
N ASP A 179 3.52 17.94 12.08
CA ASP A 179 2.36 18.20 11.20
C ASP A 179 1.05 18.38 12.00
N SER A 180 0.86 17.59 13.06
CA SER A 180 -0.31 17.69 13.95
C SER A 180 -0.35 18.99 14.78
N SER A 181 0.78 19.69 14.92
CA SER A 181 0.84 20.92 15.72
C SER A 181 0.28 22.14 14.98
N GLY A 182 0.54 22.27 13.68
CA GLY A 182 0.17 23.45 12.88
C GLY A 182 -1.33 23.72 12.80
N ARG A 183 -2.17 22.67 12.84
CA ARG A 183 -3.63 22.81 12.75
C ARG A 183 -4.30 23.39 13.99
N LYS A 184 -3.67 23.33 15.18
CA LYS A 184 -4.26 23.89 16.42
C LYS A 184 -4.37 25.42 16.40
N HIS A 185 -3.67 26.11 15.50
CA HIS A 185 -3.64 27.57 15.44
C HIS A 185 -4.75 28.20 14.57
N LEU A 186 -5.61 27.38 13.93
CA LEU A 186 -6.64 27.84 12.99
C LEU A 186 -8.08 27.79 13.53
N THR A 187 -8.29 27.32 14.77
CA THR A 187 -9.62 27.22 15.39
C THR A 187 -9.78 28.18 16.58
N ASN A 188 -9.70 29.49 16.32
CA ASN A 188 -10.12 30.51 17.30
C ASN A 188 -10.77 31.75 16.65
N GLY A 189 -11.66 31.52 15.68
CA GLY A 189 -12.58 32.53 15.15
C GLY A 189 -13.80 32.68 16.05
N GLY A 190 -13.72 33.53 17.06
CA GLY A 190 -14.77 33.67 18.08
C GLY A 190 -16.02 34.42 17.61
N TYR A 191 -17.19 33.92 17.99
CA TYR A 191 -18.43 34.69 18.04
C TYR A 191 -18.95 34.73 19.48
N THR A 192 -18.77 35.88 20.13
CA THR A 192 -19.29 36.14 21.48
C THR A 192 -20.64 36.84 21.40
N ASN A 193 -21.61 36.37 22.18
CA ASN A 193 -22.77 37.15 22.65
C ASN A 193 -23.09 36.70 24.09
N GLY A 194 -23.64 37.60 24.89
CA GLY A 194 -24.01 37.34 26.29
C GLY A 194 -25.23 36.41 26.46
N SER A 195 -25.68 36.14 27.68
CA SER A 195 -25.41 36.89 28.93
C SER A 195 -25.44 36.03 30.20
N ASP A 196 -25.20 36.72 31.33
CA ASP A 196 -25.62 36.41 32.71
C ASP A 196 -24.64 35.68 33.66
N LEU A 197 -24.78 36.07 34.94
CA LEU A 197 -23.92 35.88 36.13
C LEU A 197 -24.83 35.78 37.37
N PRO A 198 -24.37 35.37 38.58
CA PRO A 198 -22.99 35.12 39.02
C PRO A 198 -22.72 33.60 39.24
N ASP A 199 -22.19 32.99 40.31
CA ASP A 199 -21.83 33.41 41.67
C ASP A 199 -20.88 32.43 42.42
N THR A 200 -20.45 32.83 43.62
CA THR A 200 -19.66 32.14 44.67
C THR A 200 -18.13 32.07 44.52
N ASP A 201 -17.46 32.58 45.56
CA ASP A 201 -16.00 32.70 45.69
C ASP A 201 -15.30 31.42 46.16
N PHE A 202 -14.01 31.29 45.79
CA PHE A 202 -13.00 30.85 46.75
C PHE A 202 -11.65 31.53 46.50
N GLU A 203 -10.88 31.72 47.57
CA GLU A 203 -9.75 32.65 47.61
C GLU A 203 -8.42 32.08 47.10
N SER A 204 -7.47 32.97 46.83
CA SER A 204 -6.21 32.70 46.13
C SER A 204 -5.14 31.96 46.95
N SER A 205 -4.22 31.31 46.25
CA SER A 205 -2.82 31.21 46.71
C SER A 205 -1.88 31.37 45.51
N MET A 206 -0.92 32.30 45.62
CA MET A 206 0.10 32.53 44.59
C MET A 206 1.41 31.84 44.96
N THR A 207 1.90 30.97 44.08
CA THR A 207 3.32 30.56 44.06
C THR A 207 3.88 30.74 42.66
N ASN A 208 4.64 31.83 42.44
CA ASN A 208 5.44 32.00 41.24
C ASN A 208 6.64 31.04 41.28
N SER A 209 6.66 30.06 40.39
CA SER A 209 7.87 29.31 40.02
C SER A 209 7.96 29.23 38.50
N SER A 210 8.95 29.92 37.94
CA SER A 210 9.07 30.15 36.49
C SER A 210 9.74 28.99 35.77
N GLU A 211 8.97 27.95 35.45
CA GLU A 211 9.38 26.89 34.54
C GLU A 211 8.18 26.50 33.65
N VAL A 212 8.19 26.97 32.39
CA VAL A 212 7.23 26.53 31.38
C VAL A 212 7.70 25.16 30.88
N GLU A 213 7.42 24.13 31.68
CA GLU A 213 7.61 22.74 31.29
C GLU A 213 6.69 22.47 30.10
N THR A 214 7.27 22.61 28.90
CA THR A 214 6.55 22.39 27.65
C THR A 214 6.18 20.91 27.63
N LEU A 215 4.90 20.60 27.85
CA LEU A 215 4.35 19.25 27.88
C LEU A 215 4.70 18.52 26.57
N ALA A 216 5.84 17.84 26.59
CA ALA A 216 6.43 17.20 25.43
C ALA A 216 5.56 15.99 25.09
N ILE A 217 4.67 16.17 24.11
CA ILE A 217 3.83 15.11 23.57
C ILE A 217 4.77 14.02 23.05
N GLN A 218 4.96 12.98 23.87
CA GLN A 218 5.80 11.85 23.53
C GLN A 218 5.26 11.25 22.23
N PRO A 219 6.06 11.23 21.14
CA PRO A 219 5.55 10.84 19.83
C PRO A 219 5.07 9.38 19.90
N HIS A 220 3.83 9.14 19.47
CA HIS A 220 3.24 7.80 19.45
C HIS A 220 4.20 6.84 18.75
N LYS A 221 4.59 5.75 19.44
CA LYS A 221 5.53 4.75 18.90
C LYS A 221 5.08 4.34 17.51
N LEU A 222 6.00 4.25 16.55
CA LEU A 222 5.65 3.74 15.23
C LEU A 222 5.27 2.26 15.31
N LEU A 223 4.31 1.83 14.50
CA LEU A 223 3.97 0.42 14.33
C LEU A 223 4.62 -0.12 13.05
N ILE A 224 5.54 -1.08 13.17
CA ILE A 224 6.09 -1.81 12.03
C ILE A 224 5.25 -3.08 11.86
N LEU A 225 4.50 -3.16 10.77
CA LEU A 225 3.69 -4.33 10.42
C LEU A 225 4.39 -5.11 9.31
N ASP A 226 5.03 -6.22 9.70
CA ASP A 226 5.52 -7.22 8.77
C ASP A 226 4.38 -8.17 8.42
N ALA A 227 4.01 -8.22 7.15
CA ALA A 227 2.97 -9.14 6.69
C ALA A 227 3.32 -10.62 6.89
N ARG A 228 4.60 -10.97 7.09
CA ARG A 228 5.09 -12.36 7.22
C ARG A 228 4.82 -12.95 8.61
N SER A 229 5.06 -14.25 8.76
CA SER A 229 5.28 -14.83 10.10
C SER A 229 6.70 -14.54 10.57
N TYR A 230 6.93 -14.46 11.88
CA TYR A 230 8.27 -14.32 12.47
C TYR A 230 9.24 -15.38 11.93
N ALA A 231 8.83 -16.64 11.87
CA ALA A 231 9.64 -17.73 11.31
C ALA A 231 10.02 -17.49 9.83
N ALA A 232 9.14 -16.89 9.03
CA ALA A 232 9.44 -16.52 7.65
C ALA A 232 10.37 -15.29 7.56
N ALA A 233 10.28 -14.33 8.48
CA ALA A 233 11.22 -13.21 8.58
C ALA A 233 12.64 -13.70 8.96
N VAL A 234 12.76 -14.58 9.96
CA VAL A 234 14.03 -15.25 10.31
C VAL A 234 14.59 -16.07 9.13
N ALA A 235 13.74 -16.78 8.38
CA ALA A 235 14.16 -17.49 7.17
C ALA A 235 14.57 -16.57 6.00
N ASN A 236 14.14 -15.30 6.00
CA ASN A 236 14.67 -14.27 5.09
C ASN A 236 16.00 -13.69 5.60
N ARG A 237 16.18 -13.57 6.92
CA ARG A 237 17.46 -13.14 7.54
C ARG A 237 18.63 -14.03 7.15
N ALA A 238 18.41 -15.35 7.12
CA ALA A 238 19.38 -16.33 6.62
C ALA A 238 19.71 -16.19 5.11
N LYS A 239 18.99 -15.34 4.36
CA LYS A 239 19.16 -15.07 2.92
C LYS A 239 19.56 -13.63 2.62
N GLY A 240 20.04 -12.87 3.61
CA GLY A 240 20.44 -11.47 3.45
C GLY A 240 19.38 -10.45 3.87
N GLY A 241 18.09 -10.82 3.88
CA GLY A 241 17.00 -9.97 4.35
C GLY A 241 16.95 -9.84 5.87
N GLY A 242 15.76 -9.67 6.44
CA GLY A 242 15.60 -9.53 7.89
C GLY A 242 14.29 -8.89 8.32
N CYS A 243 14.29 -8.40 9.56
CA CYS A 243 13.26 -7.57 10.16
C CYS A 243 13.94 -6.67 11.22
N GLU A 244 13.27 -5.59 11.55
CA GLU A 244 13.70 -4.57 12.50
C GLU A 244 13.83 -5.14 13.92
N CYS A 245 14.85 -4.70 14.65
CA CYS A 245 15.18 -5.18 15.99
C CYS A 245 14.78 -4.10 17.03
N PRO A 246 13.88 -4.36 17.99
CA PRO A 246 13.37 -3.32 18.89
C PRO A 246 14.47 -2.52 19.64
N GLU A 247 15.61 -3.13 19.90
CA GLU A 247 16.79 -2.54 20.55
C GLU A 247 17.46 -1.45 19.69
N TYR A 248 17.29 -1.49 18.37
CA TYR A 248 17.82 -0.51 17.42
C TYR A 248 16.73 0.44 16.88
N TYR A 249 15.46 0.06 17.03
CA TYR A 249 14.29 0.88 16.69
C TYR A 249 13.43 1.12 17.95
N PRO A 250 13.95 1.79 19.01
CA PRO A 250 13.34 1.80 20.35
C PRO A 250 11.97 2.49 20.42
N ASN A 251 11.72 3.43 19.50
CA ASN A 251 10.44 4.12 19.34
C ASN A 251 9.47 3.39 18.40
N CYS A 252 9.72 2.10 18.10
CA CYS A 252 8.87 1.26 17.27
C CYS A 252 8.34 0.04 18.04
N GLU A 253 7.40 -0.67 17.42
CA GLU A 253 6.89 -1.99 17.82
C GLU A 253 6.74 -2.83 16.55
N VAL A 254 7.15 -4.11 16.57
CA VAL A 254 7.12 -4.98 15.38
C VAL A 254 6.05 -6.06 15.54
N VAL A 255 5.08 -6.09 14.63
CA VAL A 255 3.97 -7.04 14.61
C VAL A 255 4.02 -7.90 13.34
N PHE A 256 3.96 -9.23 13.51
CA PHE A 256 4.03 -10.22 12.44
C PHE A 256 2.64 -10.80 12.12
N MET A 257 2.09 -10.52 10.94
CA MET A 257 0.72 -10.93 10.58
C MET A 257 0.58 -12.40 10.14
N GLY A 258 1.67 -13.10 9.83
CA GLY A 258 1.62 -14.52 9.47
C GLY A 258 1.12 -14.83 8.05
N MET A 259 1.03 -13.84 7.16
CA MET A 259 0.42 -14.01 5.83
C MET A 259 1.25 -14.88 4.89
N ALA A 260 0.52 -15.80 4.25
CA ALA A 260 0.96 -16.71 3.20
C ALA A 260 1.76 -16.00 2.08
N ASN A 261 2.74 -16.71 1.50
CA ASN A 261 3.52 -16.21 0.36
C ASN A 261 2.79 -16.49 -0.98
N ILE A 262 3.31 -15.94 -2.08
CA ILE A 262 2.71 -16.08 -3.42
C ILE A 262 2.55 -17.53 -3.89
N HIS A 263 3.36 -18.48 -3.41
CA HIS A 263 3.22 -19.90 -3.76
C HIS A 263 2.06 -20.55 -3.01
N SER A 264 1.91 -20.22 -1.72
CA SER A 264 0.76 -20.63 -0.91
C SER A 264 -0.56 -20.05 -1.44
N ILE A 265 -0.59 -18.75 -1.77
CA ILE A 265 -1.78 -18.10 -2.37
C ILE A 265 -2.13 -18.75 -3.72
N ARG A 266 -1.13 -18.99 -4.59
CA ARG A 266 -1.33 -19.66 -5.89
C ARG A 266 -1.92 -21.08 -5.71
N LYS A 267 -1.39 -21.87 -4.78
CA LYS A 267 -1.92 -23.21 -4.48
C LYS A 267 -3.34 -23.15 -3.93
N SER A 268 -3.62 -22.21 -3.02
CA SER A 268 -4.96 -21.97 -2.47
C SER A 268 -5.99 -21.64 -3.55
N PHE A 269 -5.66 -20.72 -4.45
CA PHE A 269 -6.51 -20.36 -5.59
C PHE A 269 -6.72 -21.53 -6.57
N GLN A 270 -5.68 -22.33 -6.83
CA GLN A 270 -5.80 -23.53 -7.66
C GLN A 270 -6.75 -24.56 -7.04
N SER A 271 -6.68 -24.80 -5.72
CA SER A 271 -7.61 -25.66 -4.99
C SER A 271 -9.04 -25.13 -5.00
N LEU A 272 -9.24 -23.83 -4.78
CA LEU A 272 -10.57 -23.20 -4.89
C LEU A 272 -11.15 -23.36 -6.29
N ARG A 273 -10.38 -23.03 -7.33
CA ARG A 273 -10.84 -23.16 -8.71
C ARG A 273 -11.22 -24.60 -9.04
N PHE A 274 -10.38 -25.56 -8.67
CA PHE A 274 -10.66 -26.98 -8.89
C PHE A 274 -12.01 -27.37 -8.24
N LEU A 275 -12.24 -26.97 -6.99
CA LEU A 275 -13.50 -27.18 -6.28
C LEU A 275 -14.70 -26.53 -7.02
N CYS A 276 -14.59 -25.28 -7.44
CA CYS A 276 -15.61 -24.58 -8.24
C CYS A 276 -15.88 -25.19 -9.63
N THR A 277 -15.06 -26.14 -10.08
CA THR A 277 -15.25 -26.85 -11.36
C THR A 277 -15.74 -28.29 -11.20
N GLN A 278 -15.91 -28.78 -9.97
CA GLN A 278 -16.51 -30.10 -9.72
C GLN A 278 -18.04 -30.04 -9.77
N MET A 279 -18.68 -31.22 -9.93
CA MET A 279 -20.10 -31.35 -9.62
C MET A 279 -20.34 -30.99 -8.14
N PRO A 280 -21.37 -30.19 -7.81
CA PRO A 280 -21.64 -29.83 -6.42
C PRO A 280 -21.94 -31.05 -5.54
N ASP A 281 -21.19 -31.19 -4.45
CA ASP A 281 -21.48 -32.08 -3.33
C ASP A 281 -21.87 -31.21 -2.12
N PRO A 282 -23.17 -30.99 -1.86
CA PRO A 282 -23.62 -30.12 -0.77
C PRO A 282 -23.21 -30.59 0.63
N ALA A 283 -22.93 -31.88 0.82
CA ALA A 283 -22.58 -32.43 2.12
C ALA A 283 -21.13 -32.13 2.50
N ASN A 284 -20.21 -32.22 1.52
CA ASN A 284 -18.77 -31.99 1.75
C ASN A 284 -18.28 -30.59 1.33
N TRP A 285 -19.12 -29.78 0.65
CA TRP A 285 -18.71 -28.50 0.06
C TRP A 285 -17.97 -27.56 1.03
N LEU A 286 -18.47 -27.38 2.25
CA LEU A 286 -17.88 -26.46 3.22
C LEU A 286 -16.50 -26.94 3.70
N SER A 287 -16.36 -28.23 4.01
CA SER A 287 -15.08 -28.86 4.38
C SER A 287 -14.07 -28.80 3.23
N ALA A 288 -14.53 -29.03 2.00
CA ALA A 288 -13.71 -28.90 0.80
C ALA A 288 -13.26 -27.44 0.60
N LEU A 289 -14.15 -26.46 0.78
CA LEU A 289 -13.86 -25.03 0.70
C LEU A 289 -12.86 -24.57 1.77
N GLU A 290 -13.01 -25.05 3.02
CA GLU A 290 -12.05 -24.81 4.10
C GLU A 290 -10.66 -25.35 3.73
N SER A 291 -10.59 -26.56 3.15
CA SER A 291 -9.31 -27.19 2.75
C SER A 291 -8.50 -26.35 1.75
N THR A 292 -9.15 -25.50 0.95
CA THR A 292 -8.50 -24.55 0.04
C THR A 292 -7.71 -23.46 0.77
N LYS A 293 -8.09 -23.15 2.02
CA LYS A 293 -7.62 -22.02 2.85
C LYS A 293 -7.85 -20.63 2.26
N TRP A 294 -8.63 -20.50 1.18
CA TRP A 294 -8.84 -19.23 0.49
C TRP A 294 -9.49 -18.17 1.41
N LEU A 295 -10.57 -18.54 2.09
CA LEU A 295 -11.25 -17.65 3.05
C LEU A 295 -10.38 -17.34 4.27
N GLN A 296 -9.49 -18.25 4.68
CA GLN A 296 -8.51 -18.00 5.75
C GLN A 296 -7.49 -16.93 5.32
N HIS A 297 -7.03 -16.97 4.06
CA HIS A 297 -6.11 -15.96 3.52
C HIS A 297 -6.78 -14.59 3.35
N LEU A 298 -8.03 -14.53 2.88
CA LEU A 298 -8.80 -13.28 2.81
C LEU A 298 -9.08 -12.69 4.20
N SER A 299 -9.49 -13.52 5.16
CA SER A 299 -9.71 -13.11 6.55
C SER A 299 -8.45 -12.53 7.19
N LEU A 300 -7.29 -13.12 6.93
CA LEU A 300 -6.02 -12.63 7.46
C LEU A 300 -5.56 -11.31 6.81
N LEU A 301 -5.83 -11.10 5.51
CA LEU A 301 -5.62 -9.82 4.84
C LEU A 301 -6.53 -8.73 5.42
N LEU A 302 -7.82 -9.03 5.61
CA LEU A 302 -8.78 -8.13 6.26
C LEU A 302 -8.34 -7.78 7.69
N LYS A 303 -7.87 -8.76 8.46
CA LYS A 303 -7.32 -8.54 9.82
C LYS A 303 -6.08 -7.65 9.81
N ALA A 304 -5.17 -7.84 8.85
CA ALA A 304 -3.99 -7.00 8.71
C ALA A 304 -4.35 -5.54 8.40
N ALA A 305 -5.25 -5.31 7.43
CA ALA A 305 -5.72 -3.96 7.11
C ALA A 305 -6.48 -3.33 8.30
N LEU A 306 -7.38 -4.06 8.96
CA LEU A 306 -8.10 -3.56 10.13
C LEU A 306 -7.17 -3.17 11.29
N LEU A 307 -6.02 -3.83 11.45
CA LEU A 307 -5.01 -3.45 12.43
C LEU A 307 -4.38 -2.09 12.08
N VAL A 308 -4.00 -1.87 10.82
CA VAL A 308 -3.52 -0.55 10.33
C VAL A 308 -4.59 0.54 10.51
N VAL A 309 -5.86 0.23 10.21
CA VAL A 309 -6.99 1.16 10.38
C VAL A 309 -7.13 1.58 11.84
N ASN A 310 -7.19 0.63 12.80
CA ASN A 310 -7.29 0.97 14.22
C ASN A 310 -6.08 1.81 14.69
N ALA A 311 -4.87 1.45 14.28
CA ALA A 311 -3.67 2.20 14.63
C ALA A 311 -3.75 3.67 14.17
N VAL A 312 -4.13 3.91 12.92
CA VAL A 312 -4.16 5.24 12.30
C VAL A 312 -5.34 6.10 12.78
N ASP A 313 -6.52 5.52 12.90
CA ASP A 313 -7.78 6.21 13.24
C ASP A 313 -7.99 6.37 14.76
N ARG A 314 -7.72 5.32 15.54
CA ARG A 314 -8.07 5.27 16.97
C ARG A 314 -6.88 5.45 17.90
N ASP A 315 -5.72 4.90 17.54
CA ASP A 315 -4.50 5.01 18.35
C ASP A 315 -3.64 6.23 17.94
N HIS A 316 -4.07 6.99 16.92
CA HIS A 316 -3.39 8.15 16.33
C HIS A 316 -1.92 7.85 15.93
N ARG A 317 -1.67 6.61 15.53
CA ARG A 317 -0.35 5.98 15.49
C ARG A 317 0.16 5.82 14.05
N PRO A 318 1.39 6.25 13.73
CA PRO A 318 1.98 6.05 12.41
C PRO A 318 2.36 4.58 12.19
N VAL A 319 2.19 4.09 10.96
CA VAL A 319 2.39 2.67 10.60
C VAL A 319 3.34 2.53 9.41
N LEU A 320 4.33 1.65 9.50
CA LEU A 320 5.19 1.21 8.40
C LEU A 320 4.82 -0.24 8.01
N VAL A 321 4.30 -0.43 6.80
CA VAL A 321 3.86 -1.75 6.30
C VAL A 321 4.92 -2.34 5.37
N HIS A 322 5.36 -3.57 5.63
CA HIS A 322 6.28 -4.28 4.73
C HIS A 322 6.02 -5.79 4.67
N CYS A 323 6.84 -6.50 3.89
CA CYS A 323 6.94 -7.95 3.91
C CYS A 323 8.40 -8.33 3.58
N SER A 324 8.64 -9.21 2.60
CA SER A 324 9.97 -9.30 1.95
C SER A 324 10.18 -8.15 0.97
N ASP A 325 9.68 -8.25 -0.26
CA ASP A 325 10.04 -7.36 -1.38
C ASP A 325 9.15 -6.11 -1.51
N GLY A 326 8.05 -6.03 -0.75
CA GLY A 326 7.16 -4.87 -0.69
C GLY A 326 6.15 -4.70 -1.84
N TRP A 327 6.03 -5.63 -2.80
CA TRP A 327 5.03 -5.59 -3.90
C TRP A 327 3.83 -6.54 -3.75
N ASP A 328 3.88 -7.57 -2.90
CA ASP A 328 2.76 -8.53 -2.82
C ASP A 328 1.73 -8.13 -1.76
N ARG A 329 2.09 -8.35 -0.49
CA ARG A 329 1.17 -8.21 0.66
C ARG A 329 1.08 -6.78 1.13
N THR A 330 2.19 -6.04 1.10
CA THR A 330 2.27 -4.62 1.43
C THR A 330 1.20 -3.79 0.71
N PRO A 331 1.09 -3.79 -0.63
CA PRO A 331 0.03 -3.02 -1.29
C PRO A 331 -1.38 -3.53 -1.02
N GLN A 332 -1.59 -4.84 -0.85
CA GLN A 332 -2.91 -5.36 -0.48
C GLN A 332 -3.36 -4.80 0.87
N ILE A 333 -2.49 -4.79 1.87
CA ILE A 333 -2.75 -4.21 3.20
C ILE A 333 -2.95 -2.69 3.08
N VAL A 334 -2.03 -1.97 2.43
CA VAL A 334 -2.07 -0.51 2.30
C VAL A 334 -3.32 -0.05 1.55
N ALA A 335 -3.61 -0.61 0.37
CA ALA A 335 -4.78 -0.24 -0.44
C ALA A 335 -6.10 -0.53 0.28
N LEU A 336 -6.21 -1.68 0.96
CA LEU A 336 -7.40 -2.03 1.75
C LEU A 336 -7.55 -1.12 2.98
N SER A 337 -6.47 -0.77 3.66
CA SER A 337 -6.48 0.18 4.78
C SER A 337 -6.93 1.56 4.32
N LYS A 338 -6.41 2.04 3.17
CA LYS A 338 -6.80 3.31 2.55
C LYS A 338 -8.29 3.31 2.17
N LEU A 339 -8.80 2.24 1.55
CA LEU A 339 -10.23 2.08 1.24
C LEU A 339 -11.12 2.10 2.49
N LEU A 340 -10.64 1.56 3.61
CA LEU A 340 -11.37 1.57 4.88
C LEU A 340 -11.34 2.94 5.58
N LEU A 341 -10.20 3.65 5.55
CA LEU A 341 -10.03 4.97 6.19
C LEU A 341 -10.70 6.11 5.41
N ASP A 342 -10.50 6.19 4.09
CA ASP A 342 -10.81 7.39 3.30
C ASP A 342 -11.87 7.11 2.23
N PRO A 343 -13.08 7.72 2.34
CA PRO A 343 -14.15 7.57 1.37
C PRO A 343 -13.78 7.97 -0.07
N TYR A 344 -12.77 8.82 -0.28
CA TYR A 344 -12.31 9.24 -1.61
C TYR A 344 -11.93 8.05 -2.49
N TYR A 345 -11.24 7.04 -1.91
CA TYR A 345 -10.82 5.84 -2.66
C TYR A 345 -11.98 4.90 -3.03
N ARG A 346 -13.20 5.16 -2.53
CA ARG A 346 -14.43 4.39 -2.84
C ARG A 346 -15.25 5.01 -3.97
N THR A 347 -14.88 6.21 -4.45
CA THR A 347 -15.47 6.82 -5.65
C THR A 347 -15.06 6.05 -6.90
N ILE A 348 -15.74 6.25 -8.05
CA ILE A 348 -15.46 5.48 -9.29
C ILE A 348 -14.22 6.00 -10.04
N GLU A 349 -13.84 7.26 -9.87
CA GLU A 349 -12.70 7.88 -10.57
C GLU A 349 -11.32 7.47 -10.03
N VAL A 350 -11.29 6.76 -8.90
CA VAL A 350 -10.10 6.55 -8.06
C VAL A 350 -9.59 5.09 -7.98
N PRO A 351 -10.35 4.00 -8.19
CA PRO A 351 -9.81 2.63 -8.08
C PRO A 351 -8.77 2.33 -9.17
N LEU A 352 -8.95 2.92 -10.35
CA LEU A 352 -7.97 2.97 -11.44
C LEU A 352 -6.66 3.66 -11.00
N LYS A 353 -6.76 4.74 -10.21
CA LYS A 353 -5.62 5.56 -9.75
C LYS A 353 -4.90 4.90 -8.56
N LEU A 354 -5.64 4.23 -7.66
CA LEU A 354 -5.09 3.44 -6.55
C LEU A 354 -4.23 2.27 -7.05
N HIS A 355 -4.61 1.65 -8.17
CA HIS A 355 -3.87 0.55 -8.81
C HIS A 355 -2.51 0.95 -9.39
N LEU A 356 -2.27 2.22 -9.71
CA LEU A 356 -1.08 2.68 -10.43
C LEU A 356 0.12 3.00 -9.54
N LYS A 357 -0.07 3.13 -8.23
CA LYS A 357 0.97 3.57 -7.26
C LYS A 357 0.96 2.76 -5.96
N CYS A 358 0.38 1.56 -6.00
CA CYS A 358 0.50 0.52 -4.97
C CYS A 358 1.51 -0.54 -5.44
#